data_AF-K1U5L1-F1
#
_entry.id   AF-K1U5L1-F1
#
_cell.length_a   1.000
_cell.length_b   1.000
_cell.length_c   1.000
_cell.angle_alpha   90.00
_cell.angle_beta   90.00
_cell.angle_gamma   90.00
#
_symmetry.space_group_name_H-M   'P 1'
#
loop_
_entity.id
_entity.type
_entity.pdbx_description
1 polymer ?
#
loop_
_entity_poly.entity_id
_entity_poly.type
_entity_poly.pdbx_seq_one_letter_code
_entity_poly.pdbx_strand_id
1 'polypeptide(L)'
;TQFSTIDQVKAAIASVRVVGLEPSSVVHWRIGEPSGRQVVLEIVGGVPHFYENEVGVLTNAPGFEWQLTNLNNYVNLYPGDAPARRLSGITLRPIGGNSGFLGLPGDATPPSRFVRAAFYRATAPQRATGFETVQQCFHLLNNFDVPIGIEHPEGECPDIPSATQWT
;
A
#
# COMPACT_ATOMS: atom_id res chain seq x y z
N THR A 1 23.55 9.17 10.52
CA THR A 1 22.89 8.95 9.22
C THR A 1 23.57 9.82 8.18
N GLN A 2 23.68 9.38 6.92
CA GLN A 2 24.37 10.16 5.85
C GLN A 2 23.52 11.30 5.27
N PHE A 3 22.19 11.22 5.39
CA PHE A 3 21.24 12.22 4.89
C PHE A 3 20.16 12.50 5.94
N SER A 4 19.59 13.70 5.90
CA SER A 4 18.50 14.15 6.78
C SER A 4 17.23 14.58 6.05
N THR A 5 17.30 14.80 4.72
CA THR A 5 16.13 15.16 3.89
C THR A 5 16.05 14.32 2.62
N ILE A 6 14.85 14.22 2.05
CA ILE A 6 14.60 13.58 0.75
C ILE A 6 15.38 14.28 -0.37
N ASP A 7 15.50 15.61 -0.33
CA ASP A 7 16.22 16.34 -1.39
C ASP A 7 17.73 16.03 -1.38
N GLN A 8 18.32 15.80 -0.21
CA GLN A 8 19.71 15.32 -0.12
C GLN A 8 19.86 13.92 -0.72
N VAL A 9 18.89 13.02 -0.49
CA VAL A 9 18.89 11.67 -1.09
C VAL A 9 18.76 11.76 -2.61
N LYS A 10 17.84 12.61 -3.12
CA LYS A 10 17.66 12.85 -4.56
C LYS A 10 18.94 13.38 -5.22
N ALA A 11 19.63 14.32 -4.57
CA ALA A 11 20.90 14.85 -5.06
C ALA A 11 22.01 13.79 -5.05
N ALA A 12 22.10 12.99 -3.98
CA ALA A 12 23.14 11.99 -3.83
C ALA A 12 23.00 10.81 -4.80
N ILE A 13 21.78 10.37 -5.13
CA ILE A 13 21.57 9.21 -6.00
C ILE A 13 22.17 9.40 -7.40
N ALA A 14 22.30 10.65 -7.88
CA ALA A 14 22.94 10.97 -9.15
C ALA A 14 24.43 10.55 -9.18
N SER A 15 25.06 10.41 -8.02
CA SER A 15 26.43 9.91 -7.85
C SER A 15 26.53 8.42 -7.53
N VAL A 16 25.39 7.73 -7.41
CA VAL A 16 25.30 6.32 -7.02
C VAL A 16 25.02 5.47 -8.26
N ARG A 17 25.76 4.36 -8.39
CA ARG A 17 25.45 3.31 -9.35
C ARG A 17 24.73 2.16 -8.66
N VAL A 18 23.47 1.94 -8.99
CA VAL A 18 22.74 0.74 -8.56
C VAL A 18 23.22 -0.43 -9.43
N VAL A 19 23.66 -1.51 -8.78
CA VAL A 19 24.18 -2.73 -9.42
C VAL A 19 23.36 -3.94 -8.95
N GLY A 20 23.45 -5.06 -9.69
CA GLY A 20 22.70 -6.27 -9.34
C GLY A 20 21.20 -6.17 -9.60
N LEU A 21 20.79 -5.32 -10.56
CA LEU A 21 19.40 -5.27 -11.02
C LEU A 21 19.10 -6.56 -11.79
N GLU A 22 18.29 -7.41 -11.19
CA GLU A 22 17.84 -8.68 -11.75
C GLU A 22 16.44 -8.46 -12.33
N PRO A 23 16.17 -8.76 -13.62
CA PRO A 23 14.86 -8.58 -14.23
C PRO A 23 13.70 -9.21 -13.45
N SER A 24 13.97 -10.31 -12.74
CA SER A 24 12.99 -11.01 -11.89
C SER A 24 12.87 -10.47 -10.45
N SER A 25 13.74 -9.54 -10.03
CA SER A 25 13.75 -8.93 -8.70
C SER A 25 13.75 -7.41 -8.81
N VAL A 26 12.55 -6.85 -8.99
CA VAL A 26 12.35 -5.40 -9.09
C VAL A 26 12.24 -4.82 -7.68
N VAL A 27 13.32 -4.20 -7.20
CA VAL A 27 13.34 -3.49 -5.93
C VAL A 27 12.97 -2.02 -6.15
N HIS A 28 12.08 -1.51 -5.31
CA HIS A 28 11.80 -0.09 -5.18
C HIS A 28 11.76 0.32 -3.71
N TRP A 29 11.92 1.61 -3.43
CA TRP A 29 12.04 2.12 -2.07
C TRP A 29 10.97 3.15 -1.79
N ARG A 30 10.38 3.06 -0.59
CA ARG A 30 9.63 4.16 0.02
C ARG A 30 10.54 4.86 1.02
N ILE A 31 10.72 6.15 0.85
CA ILE A 31 11.61 6.98 1.67
C ILE A 31 10.76 8.06 2.34
N GLY A 32 10.83 8.18 3.66
CA GLY A 32 10.16 9.22 4.42
C GLY A 32 11.15 10.07 5.22
N GLU A 33 10.79 11.32 5.49
CA GLU A 33 11.56 12.23 6.34
C GLU A 33 10.70 12.75 7.53
N PRO A 34 11.32 13.35 8.57
CA PRO A 34 10.60 13.77 9.78
C PRO A 34 9.46 14.78 9.56
N SER A 35 9.48 15.52 8.44
CA SER A 35 8.39 16.44 8.06
C SER A 35 7.09 15.72 7.73
N GLY A 36 7.14 14.41 7.51
CA GLY A 36 6.03 13.60 7.01
C GLY A 36 6.01 13.46 5.48
N ARG A 37 6.85 14.21 4.74
CA ARG A 37 7.04 14.03 3.29
C ARG A 37 7.59 12.65 2.98
N GLN A 38 7.11 12.06 1.90
CA GLN A 38 7.52 10.74 1.45
C GLN A 38 7.66 10.70 -0.06
N VAL A 39 8.61 9.89 -0.54
CA VAL A 39 8.80 9.61 -1.96
C VAL A 39 8.92 8.12 -2.21
N VAL A 40 8.59 7.70 -3.44
CA VAL A 40 8.93 6.39 -3.97
C VAL A 40 10.08 6.55 -4.96
N LEU A 41 11.09 5.68 -4.85
CA LEU A 41 12.19 5.56 -5.80
C LEU A 41 12.05 4.23 -6.57
N GLU A 42 11.88 4.31 -7.88
CA GLU A 42 11.89 3.15 -8.79
C GLU A 42 13.05 3.28 -9.78
N ILE A 43 13.73 2.17 -10.08
CA ILE A 43 14.77 2.14 -11.12
C ILE A 43 14.19 1.54 -12.39
N VAL A 44 13.94 2.38 -13.40
CA VAL A 44 13.33 1.98 -14.67
C VAL A 44 14.38 2.07 -15.77
N GLY A 45 14.70 0.95 -16.41
CA GLY A 45 15.75 0.91 -17.44
C GLY A 45 17.12 1.36 -16.94
N GLY A 46 17.41 1.19 -15.65
CA GLY A 46 18.64 1.67 -15.00
C GLY A 46 18.62 3.14 -14.58
N VAL A 47 17.52 3.87 -14.81
CA VAL A 47 17.36 5.28 -14.45
C VAL A 47 16.56 5.40 -13.15
N PRO A 48 17.02 6.17 -12.14
CA PRO A 48 16.25 6.43 -10.94
C PRO A 48 15.11 7.43 -11.20
N HIS A 49 13.89 7.05 -10.86
CA HIS A 49 12.70 7.88 -10.89
C HIS A 49 12.18 8.09 -9.47
N PHE A 50 11.95 9.35 -9.09
CA PHE A 50 11.30 9.70 -7.83
C PHE A 50 9.89 10.20 -8.06
N TYR A 51 8.96 9.69 -7.25
CA TYR A 51 7.57 10.12 -7.22
C TYR A 51 7.22 10.62 -5.82
N GLU A 52 6.49 11.73 -5.71
CA GLU A 52 5.94 12.15 -4.42
C GLU A 52 4.86 11.17 -3.98
N ASN A 53 4.92 10.73 -2.72
CA ASN A 53 4.03 9.70 -2.17
C ASN A 53 3.08 10.31 -1.14
N GLU A 54 2.12 11.09 -1.64
CA GLU A 54 1.09 11.73 -0.80
C GLU A 54 0.09 10.71 -0.24
N VAL A 55 -0.14 9.59 -0.94
CA VAL A 55 -0.97 8.48 -0.47
C VAL A 55 -0.33 7.73 0.71
N GLY A 56 1.00 7.76 0.83
CA GLY A 56 1.76 7.20 1.94
C GLY A 56 1.76 5.67 2.00
N VAL A 57 1.67 4.99 0.86
CA VAL A 57 1.75 3.51 0.75
C VAL A 57 2.66 3.11 -0.41
N LEU A 58 3.19 1.89 -0.36
CA LEU A 58 3.95 1.25 -1.45
C LEU A 58 3.75 -0.26 -1.32
N THR A 59 3.60 -0.98 -2.44
CA THR A 59 3.52 -2.45 -2.44
C THR A 59 4.56 -3.06 -3.37
N ASN A 60 4.17 -3.54 -4.55
CA ASN A 60 5.05 -4.11 -5.57
C ASN A 60 4.51 -3.68 -6.94
N ALA A 61 4.93 -4.36 -8.00
CA ALA A 61 4.50 -4.11 -9.37
C ALA A 61 2.95 -4.10 -9.55
N PRO A 62 2.41 -3.34 -10.52
CA PRO A 62 3.09 -2.44 -11.46
C PRO A 62 3.66 -1.18 -10.81
N GLY A 63 4.34 -0.34 -11.59
CA GLY A 63 5.00 0.88 -11.09
C GLY A 63 4.06 1.86 -10.37
N PHE A 64 4.63 2.73 -9.55
CA PHE A 64 3.88 3.56 -8.61
C PHE A 64 2.82 4.47 -9.28
N GLU A 65 3.11 5.07 -10.43
CA GLU A 65 2.12 5.90 -11.15
C GLU A 65 0.90 5.11 -11.63
N TRP A 66 1.09 3.84 -12.01
CA TRP A 66 -0.02 2.97 -12.37
C TRP A 66 -0.86 2.67 -11.13
N GLN A 67 -0.23 2.39 -9.99
CA GLN A 67 -0.93 2.15 -8.74
C GLN A 67 -1.78 3.37 -8.33
N LEU A 68 -1.25 4.59 -8.49
CA LEU A 68 -2.02 5.83 -8.30
C LEU A 68 -3.20 5.94 -9.27
N THR A 69 -2.98 5.63 -10.55
CA THR A 69 -4.05 5.61 -11.56
C THR A 69 -5.13 4.59 -11.21
N ASN A 70 -4.75 3.43 -10.68
CA ASN A 70 -5.66 2.36 -10.28
C ASN A 70 -6.60 2.79 -9.15
N LEU A 71 -6.18 3.69 -8.24
CA LEU A 71 -7.05 4.21 -7.19
C LEU A 71 -8.31 4.90 -7.74
N ASN A 72 -8.27 5.45 -8.96
CA ASN A 72 -9.42 6.10 -9.57
C ASN A 72 -10.59 5.14 -9.83
N ASN A 73 -10.34 3.82 -9.96
CA ASN A 73 -11.39 2.81 -10.07
C ASN A 73 -12.23 2.67 -8.79
N TYR A 74 -11.72 3.19 -7.67
CA TYR A 74 -12.28 3.02 -6.34
C TYR A 74 -12.77 4.34 -5.72
N VAL A 75 -12.96 5.39 -6.54
CA VAL A 75 -13.43 6.72 -6.09
C VAL A 75 -14.78 6.66 -5.35
N ASN A 76 -15.55 5.59 -5.54
CA ASN A 76 -16.81 5.35 -4.86
C ASN A 76 -16.68 4.83 -3.42
N LEU A 77 -15.48 4.49 -2.95
CA LEU A 77 -15.25 3.96 -1.61
C LEU A 77 -15.15 5.07 -0.57
N TYR A 78 -15.78 4.88 0.59
CA TYR A 78 -15.71 5.81 1.73
C TYR A 78 -15.96 5.06 3.05
N PRO A 79 -15.43 5.58 4.19
CA PRO A 79 -15.59 4.92 5.47
C PRO A 79 -17.05 4.98 5.95
N GLY A 80 -17.45 3.97 6.72
CA GLY A 80 -18.81 3.88 7.27
C GLY A 80 -19.81 3.26 6.31
N ASP A 81 -21.07 3.66 6.45
CA ASP A 81 -22.19 3.02 5.79
C ASP A 81 -22.72 3.80 4.60
N ALA A 82 -23.10 3.05 3.57
CA ALA A 82 -23.85 3.61 2.47
C ALA A 82 -25.20 4.12 2.96
N PRO A 83 -25.64 5.31 2.53
CA PRO A 83 -26.94 5.83 2.94
C PRO A 83 -28.04 4.91 2.41
N ALA A 84 -29.14 4.82 3.16
CA ALA A 84 -30.34 4.14 2.67
C ALA A 84 -30.82 4.79 1.36
N ARG A 85 -31.25 3.96 0.40
CA ARG A 85 -31.71 4.44 -0.91
C ARG A 85 -33.04 3.81 -1.28
N ARG A 86 -33.89 4.59 -1.95
CA ARG A 86 -35.11 4.07 -2.56
C ARG A 86 -34.76 3.42 -3.89
N LEU A 87 -35.12 2.16 -4.07
CA LEU A 87 -35.05 1.46 -5.34
C LEU A 87 -36.47 1.02 -5.70
N SER A 88 -37.10 1.76 -6.62
CA SER A 88 -38.51 1.58 -6.97
C SER A 88 -39.40 1.62 -5.72
N GLY A 89 -40.17 0.55 -5.46
CA GLY A 89 -41.07 0.46 -4.30
C GLY A 89 -40.41 0.09 -2.97
N ILE A 90 -39.12 -0.31 -2.97
CA ILE A 90 -38.43 -0.80 -1.77
C ILE A 90 -37.35 0.18 -1.28
N THR A 91 -37.11 0.18 0.02
CA THR A 91 -36.00 0.94 0.62
C THR A 91 -34.86 0.00 0.94
N LEU A 92 -33.72 0.19 0.26
CA LEU A 92 -32.47 -0.50 0.55
C LEU A 92 -31.80 0.18 1.74
N ARG A 93 -31.26 -0.63 2.65
CA ARG A 93 -30.53 -0.20 3.85
C ARG A 93 -29.26 -1.05 3.98
N PRO A 94 -28.20 -0.53 4.60
CA PRO A 94 -27.08 -1.36 5.02
C PRO A 94 -27.55 -2.56 5.85
N ILE A 95 -27.00 -3.74 5.56
CA ILE A 95 -27.27 -4.97 6.32
C ILE A 95 -26.40 -5.02 7.60
N GLY A 96 -25.28 -4.28 7.59
CA GLY A 96 -24.36 -4.10 8.71
C GLY A 96 -23.43 -2.92 8.43
N GLY A 97 -22.38 -2.80 9.25
CA GLY A 97 -21.38 -1.74 9.10
C GLY A 97 -20.47 -1.90 7.87
N ASN A 98 -19.85 -0.80 7.46
CA ASN A 98 -18.82 -0.69 6.41
C ASN A 98 -19.30 -0.91 4.97
N SER A 99 -20.60 -0.74 4.72
CA SER A 99 -21.14 -0.85 3.35
C SER A 99 -20.60 0.20 2.38
N GLY A 100 -20.02 1.30 2.86
CA GLY A 100 -19.32 2.31 2.05
C GLY A 100 -18.01 1.82 1.41
N PHE A 101 -17.42 0.74 1.94
CA PHE A 101 -16.24 0.08 1.36
C PHE A 101 -16.57 -1.15 0.50
N LEU A 102 -17.86 -1.38 0.17
CA LEU A 102 -18.23 -2.45 -0.74
C LEU A 102 -17.60 -2.21 -2.14
N GLY A 103 -16.78 -3.16 -2.58
CA GLY A 103 -15.98 -3.06 -3.81
C GLY A 103 -14.47 -3.00 -3.56
N LEU A 104 -14.04 -2.84 -2.31
CA LEU A 104 -12.63 -2.96 -1.94
C LEU A 104 -12.11 -4.38 -2.23
N PRO A 105 -10.98 -4.54 -2.96
CA PRO A 105 -10.52 -5.86 -3.39
C PRO A 105 -9.94 -6.63 -2.20
N GLY A 106 -10.18 -7.94 -2.11
CA GLY A 106 -9.82 -8.78 -0.95
C GLY A 106 -8.64 -9.72 -1.14
N ASP A 107 -8.14 -9.89 -2.37
CA ASP A 107 -7.04 -10.81 -2.70
C ASP A 107 -5.66 -10.26 -2.30
N ALA A 108 -4.63 -11.11 -2.30
CA ALA A 108 -3.28 -10.75 -1.87
C ALA A 108 -2.40 -10.12 -2.96
N THR A 109 -2.91 -9.85 -4.16
CA THR A 109 -2.09 -9.28 -5.23
C THR A 109 -1.59 -7.87 -4.87
N PRO A 110 -0.43 -7.44 -5.39
CA PRO A 110 0.10 -6.11 -5.06
C PRO A 110 -0.84 -4.94 -5.39
N PRO A 111 -1.57 -4.91 -6.52
CA PRO A 111 -2.59 -3.89 -6.78
C PRO A 111 -3.70 -3.87 -5.73
N SER A 112 -4.24 -5.04 -5.36
CA SER A 112 -5.31 -5.13 -4.36
C SER A 112 -4.83 -4.70 -2.98
N ARG A 113 -3.62 -5.11 -2.57
CA ARG A 113 -2.99 -4.63 -1.33
C ARG A 113 -2.74 -3.12 -1.37
N PHE A 114 -2.33 -2.56 -2.50
CA PHE A 114 -2.10 -1.11 -2.63
C PHE A 114 -3.39 -0.32 -2.40
N VAL A 115 -4.47 -0.71 -3.08
CA VAL A 115 -5.79 -0.09 -2.93
C VAL A 115 -6.26 -0.19 -1.48
N ARG A 116 -6.27 -1.40 -0.90
CA ARG A 116 -6.64 -1.60 0.51
C ARG A 116 -5.83 -0.73 1.46
N ALA A 117 -4.51 -0.73 1.32
CA ALA A 117 -3.63 0.03 2.20
C ALA A 117 -3.87 1.53 2.09
N ALA A 118 -4.07 2.04 0.86
CA ALA A 118 -4.35 3.45 0.62
C ALA A 118 -5.62 3.91 1.36
N PHE A 119 -6.74 3.20 1.18
CA PHE A 119 -7.99 3.55 1.84
C PHE A 119 -7.94 3.36 3.36
N TYR A 120 -7.41 2.24 3.84
CA TYR A 120 -7.31 1.98 5.28
C TYR A 120 -6.42 3.00 6.00
N ARG A 121 -5.29 3.38 5.40
CA ARG A 121 -4.44 4.45 5.93
C ARG A 121 -5.17 5.79 5.92
N ALA A 122 -5.80 6.15 4.80
CA ALA A 122 -6.45 7.45 4.64
C ALA A 122 -7.61 7.67 5.62
N THR A 123 -8.29 6.60 6.03
CA THR A 123 -9.42 6.67 6.97
C THR A 123 -9.05 6.29 8.41
N ALA A 124 -7.81 5.91 8.69
CA ALA A 124 -7.37 5.60 10.04
C ALA A 124 -7.31 6.88 10.90
N PRO A 125 -7.83 6.85 12.14
CA PRO A 125 -7.79 8.03 13.00
C PRO A 125 -6.36 8.31 13.44
N GLN A 126 -6.00 9.60 13.51
CA GLN A 126 -4.78 10.02 14.17
C GLN A 126 -4.86 9.68 15.66
N ARG A 127 -3.80 9.11 16.21
CA ARG A 127 -3.71 8.72 17.63
C ARG A 127 -3.02 9.82 18.43
N ALA A 128 -3.29 9.87 19.73
CA ALA A 128 -2.75 10.91 20.61
C ALA A 128 -1.27 10.72 20.92
N THR A 129 -0.79 9.47 20.88
CA THR A 129 0.58 9.10 21.25
C THR A 129 1.27 8.28 20.16
N GLY A 130 2.61 8.31 20.18
CA GLY A 130 3.42 7.46 19.30
C GLY A 130 3.16 5.96 19.54
N PHE A 131 3.00 5.55 20.80
CA PHE A 131 2.71 4.15 21.13
C PHE A 131 1.38 3.68 20.55
N GLU A 132 0.30 4.45 20.73
CA GLU A 132 -0.99 4.12 20.13
C GLU A 132 -0.94 4.15 18.59
N THR A 133 -0.14 5.06 18.02
CA THR A 133 0.07 5.12 16.56
C THR A 133 0.72 3.82 16.07
N VAL A 134 1.75 3.34 16.77
CA VAL A 134 2.40 2.05 16.44
C VAL A 134 1.39 0.91 16.54
N GLN A 135 0.60 0.84 17.61
CA GLN A 135 -0.44 -0.20 17.75
C GLN A 135 -1.46 -0.15 16.60
N GLN A 136 -1.92 1.06 16.22
CA GLN A 136 -2.81 1.24 15.09
C GLN A 136 -2.17 0.78 13.78
N CYS A 137 -0.88 1.07 13.55
CA CYS A 137 -0.14 0.60 12.39
C CYS A 137 -0.10 -0.93 12.31
N PHE A 138 0.16 -1.63 13.42
CA PHE A 138 0.09 -3.10 13.45
C PHE A 138 -1.30 -3.61 13.08
N HIS A 139 -2.37 -3.03 13.64
CA HIS A 139 -3.73 -3.42 13.27
C HIS A 139 -4.04 -3.21 11.79
N LEU A 140 -3.51 -2.14 11.18
CA LEU A 140 -3.63 -1.95 9.73
C LEU A 140 -2.85 -3.03 8.98
N LEU A 141 -1.59 -3.28 9.36
CA LEU A 141 -0.69 -4.21 8.67
C LEU A 141 -1.16 -5.67 8.75
N ASN A 142 -1.84 -6.08 9.83
CA ASN A 142 -2.45 -7.41 9.94
C ASN A 142 -3.46 -7.72 8.82
N ASN A 143 -4.04 -6.70 8.15
CA ASN A 143 -4.92 -6.89 6.99
C ASN A 143 -4.17 -7.27 5.69
N PHE A 144 -2.85 -7.32 5.77
CA PHE A 144 -1.94 -7.62 4.67
C PHE A 144 -1.03 -8.80 4.99
N ASP A 145 -1.27 -9.48 6.11
CA ASP A 145 -0.58 -10.72 6.42
C ASP A 145 -0.88 -11.75 5.33
N VAL A 146 0.18 -12.25 4.70
CA VAL A 146 0.14 -13.35 3.74
C VAL A 146 0.39 -14.64 4.53
N PRO A 147 -0.63 -15.49 4.74
CA PRO A 147 -0.44 -16.77 5.39
C PRO A 147 0.35 -17.73 4.49
N ILE A 148 1.09 -18.64 5.10
CA ILE A 148 1.75 -19.73 4.37
C ILE A 148 0.69 -20.53 3.60
N GLY A 149 0.94 -20.74 2.31
CA GLY A 149 0.12 -21.59 1.44
C GLY A 149 -0.85 -20.85 0.51
N ILE A 150 -1.00 -19.53 0.59
CA ILE A 150 -1.88 -18.80 -0.34
C ILE A 150 -1.21 -18.42 -1.67
N GLU A 151 0.13 -18.46 -1.72
CA GLU A 151 0.90 -18.04 -2.90
C GLU A 151 1.43 -19.20 -3.75
N HIS A 152 1.26 -20.46 -3.31
CA HIS A 152 1.73 -21.64 -4.02
C HIS A 152 0.55 -22.56 -4.38
N PRO A 153 0.60 -23.27 -5.54
CA PRO A 153 -0.37 -24.31 -5.85
C PRO A 153 -0.47 -25.38 -4.75
N GLU A 154 -1.62 -26.07 -4.69
CA GLU A 154 -1.83 -27.14 -3.72
C GLU A 154 -0.75 -28.23 -3.86
N GLY A 155 -0.05 -28.51 -2.75
CA GLY A 155 1.05 -29.48 -2.72
C GLY A 155 2.43 -28.96 -3.14
N GLU A 156 2.56 -27.69 -3.53
CA GLU A 156 3.81 -27.10 -4.05
C GLU A 156 4.47 -26.07 -3.10
N CYS A 157 4.11 -26.10 -1.81
CA CYS A 157 4.68 -25.15 -0.83
C CYS A 157 6.17 -25.47 -0.56
N PRO A 158 7.10 -24.52 -0.81
CA PRO A 158 8.52 -24.73 -0.53
C PRO A 158 8.85 -24.60 0.97
N ASP A 159 10.05 -25.03 1.36
CA ASP A 159 10.55 -24.95 2.75
C ASP A 159 10.65 -23.50 3.27
N ILE A 160 10.89 -22.55 2.36
CA ILE A 160 10.88 -21.11 2.64
C ILE A 160 9.73 -20.49 1.84
N PRO A 161 8.49 -20.56 2.36
CA PRO A 161 7.32 -20.10 1.65
C PRO A 161 7.26 -18.57 1.61
N SER A 162 6.63 -18.06 0.56
CA SER A 162 6.21 -16.66 0.57
C SER A 162 5.10 -16.47 1.60
N ALA A 163 5.33 -15.56 2.54
CA ALA A 163 4.45 -15.20 3.64
C ALA A 163 4.92 -13.90 4.27
N THR A 164 4.08 -13.26 5.08
CA THR A 164 4.52 -12.13 5.91
C THR A 164 5.42 -12.66 7.04
N GLN A 165 6.72 -12.51 6.87
CA GLN A 165 7.73 -13.06 7.78
C GLN A 165 7.84 -12.26 9.09
N TRP A 166 7.70 -10.94 9.00
CA TRP A 166 7.72 -10.01 10.14
C TRP A 166 7.03 -8.70 9.76
N THR A 167 6.57 -7.98 10.80
CA THR A 167 6.00 -6.65 10.73
C THR A 167 6.66 -5.76 11.78
#